data_AF-A0A940AYP6-F1
#
_entry.id   AF-A0A940AYP6-F1
#
_cell.length_a   1.000
_cell.length_b   1.000
_cell.length_c   1.000
_cell.angle_alpha   90.00
_cell.angle_beta   90.00
_cell.angle_gamma   90.00
#
_symmetry.space_group_name_H-M   'P 1'
#
loop_
_entity.id
_entity.type
_entity.pdbx_description
1 polymer ?
#
loop_
_entity_poly.entity_id
_entity_poly.type
_entity_poly.pdbx_seq_one_letter_code
_entity_poly.pdbx_strand_id
1 'polypeptide(L)'
;MERRLVRATHAVRRLSLALDNYEAIKDDIATLDSYYGSETWRQDFADDEAGLLPEELKRGVLSEDGIWNLLTNYRELQNRITTLK
;
A
#
# COMPACT_ATOMS: atom_id res chain seq x y z
N MET A 1 9.23 18.81 32.61
CA MET A 1 8.77 19.34 31.31
C MET A 1 9.62 18.84 30.15
N GLU A 2 10.96 18.88 30.24
CA GLU A 2 11.87 18.43 29.17
C GLU A 2 11.55 17.05 28.56
N ARG A 3 11.36 16.01 29.39
CA ARG A 3 10.96 14.68 28.91
C ARG A 3 9.67 14.67 28.08
N ARG A 4 8.73 15.57 28.37
CA ARG A 4 7.48 15.70 27.60
C ARG A 4 7.74 16.38 26.26
N LEU A 5 8.57 17.43 26.24
CA LEU A 5 8.99 18.11 25.02
C LEU A 5 9.69 17.14 24.07
N VAL A 6 10.73 16.46 24.54
CA VAL A 6 11.48 15.47 23.75
C VAL A 6 10.54 14.42 23.16
N ARG A 7 9.68 13.81 23.99
CA ARG A 7 8.72 12.80 23.52
C ARG A 7 7.78 13.35 22.45
N ALA A 8 7.24 14.56 22.64
CA ALA A 8 6.33 15.18 21.68
C ALA A 8 7.05 15.49 20.35
N THR A 9 8.25 16.08 20.40
CA THR A 9 9.05 16.37 19.22
C THR A 9 9.35 15.12 18.40
N HIS A 10 9.74 14.02 19.06
CA HIS A 10 9.98 12.76 18.36
C HIS A 10 8.70 12.19 17.72
N ALA A 11 7.57 12.22 18.43
CA ALA A 11 6.31 11.71 17.90
C ALA A 11 5.85 12.50 16.67
N VAL A 12 5.89 13.84 16.74
CA VAL A 12 5.51 14.73 15.63
C VAL A 12 6.41 14.51 14.43
N ARG A 13 7.75 14.49 14.63
CA ARG A 13 8.70 14.28 13.54
C ARG A 13 8.52 12.93 12.85
N ARG A 14 8.31 11.86 13.62
CA ARG A 14 8.10 10.51 13.06
C ARG A 14 6.81 10.43 12.25
N LEU A 15 5.73 11.04 12.75
CA LEU A 15 4.46 11.05 12.03
C LEU A 15 4.57 11.89 10.75
N SER A 16 5.24 13.04 10.79
CA SER A 16 5.48 13.86 9.59
C SER A 16 6.19 13.07 8.49
N LEU A 17 7.31 12.42 8.81
CA LEU A 17 8.05 11.60 7.84
C LEU A 17 7.22 10.42 7.31
N ALA A 18 6.40 9.81 8.17
CA ALA A 18 5.51 8.73 7.74
C ALA A 18 4.41 9.23 6.79
N LEU A 19 3.87 10.43 7.04
CA LEU A 19 2.88 11.07 6.16
C LEU A 19 3.49 11.49 4.82
N ASP A 20 4.72 12.00 4.81
CA ASP A 20 5.43 12.34 3.57
C ASP A 20 5.62 11.09 2.69
N ASN A 21 6.06 9.97 3.29
CA ASN A 21 6.18 8.71 2.57
C ASN A 21 4.82 8.16 2.11
N TYR A 22 3.79 8.30 2.95
CA TYR A 22 2.43 7.89 2.60
C TYR A 22 1.85 8.70 1.45
N GLU A 23 2.18 9.99 1.37
CA GLU A 23 1.81 10.84 0.25
C GLU A 23 2.55 10.47 -1.04
N ALA A 24 3.84 10.12 -0.93
CA ALA A 24 4.65 9.75 -2.10
C ALA A 24 4.16 8.48 -2.81
N ILE A 25 3.50 7.55 -2.12
CA ILE A 25 2.99 6.30 -2.71
C ILE A 25 1.62 6.41 -3.38
N LYS A 26 0.99 7.60 -3.42
CA LYS A 26 -0.38 7.76 -3.96
C LYS A 26 -0.49 7.28 -5.41
N ASP A 27 0.52 7.58 -6.22
CA ASP A 27 0.55 7.18 -7.63
C ASP A 27 0.76 5.66 -7.78
N ASP A 28 1.56 5.06 -6.90
CA ASP A 28 1.74 3.60 -6.87
C ASP A 28 0.43 2.90 -6.51
N ILE A 29 -0.31 3.41 -5.51
CA ILE A 29 -1.62 2.90 -5.12
C ILE A 29 -2.63 3.00 -6.26
N ALA A 30 -2.68 4.15 -6.95
CA ALA A 30 -3.55 4.33 -8.11
C ALA A 30 -3.21 3.37 -9.25
N THR A 31 -1.93 3.14 -9.50
CA THR A 31 -1.43 2.19 -10.51
C THR A 31 -1.84 0.77 -10.17
N LEU A 32 -1.68 0.36 -8.90
CA LEU A 32 -2.05 -0.98 -8.43
C LEU A 32 -3.56 -1.20 -8.46
N ASP A 33 -4.37 -0.21 -8.07
CA ASP A 33 -5.85 -0.29 -8.14
C ASP A 33 -6.32 -0.43 -9.60
N SER A 34 -5.75 0.37 -10.51
CA SER A 34 -6.04 0.26 -11.94
C SER A 34 -5.62 -1.08 -12.53
N TYR A 35 -4.45 -1.58 -12.16
CA TYR A 35 -3.96 -2.88 -12.64
C TYR A 35 -4.85 -4.01 -12.14
N TYR A 36 -5.15 -4.06 -10.83
CA TYR A 36 -5.95 -5.10 -10.22
C TYR A 36 -7.38 -5.19 -10.80
N GLY A 37 -7.97 -4.05 -11.19
CA GLY A 37 -9.27 -4.03 -11.87
C GLY A 37 -9.24 -4.39 -13.36
N SER A 38 -8.06 -4.51 -13.97
CA SER A 38 -7.88 -4.62 -15.42
C SER A 38 -8.06 -6.04 -15.96
N GLU A 39 -8.27 -6.15 -17.28
CA GLU A 39 -8.19 -7.44 -17.99
C GLU A 39 -6.77 -8.00 -17.97
N THR A 40 -5.75 -7.13 -17.94
CA THR A 40 -4.35 -7.54 -17.89
C THR A 40 -4.06 -8.35 -16.64
N TRP A 41 -4.49 -7.89 -15.46
CA TRP A 41 -4.32 -8.66 -14.22
C TRP A 41 -5.03 -10.01 -14.28
N ARG A 42 -6.24 -10.08 -14.87
CA ARG A 42 -6.97 -11.34 -15.03
C ARG A 42 -6.21 -12.35 -15.91
N GLN A 43 -5.62 -11.88 -17.00
CA GLN A 43 -4.81 -12.72 -17.87
C GLN A 43 -3.51 -13.16 -17.17
N ASP A 44 -2.80 -12.22 -16.55
CA ASP A 44 -1.56 -12.52 -15.83
C ASP A 44 -1.79 -13.55 -14.71
N PHE A 45 -2.93 -13.44 -14.00
CA PHE A 45 -3.34 -14.39 -12.98
C PHE A 45 -3.64 -15.78 -13.58
N ALA A 46 -4.39 -15.84 -14.68
CA ALA A 46 -4.67 -17.11 -15.37
C ALA A 46 -3.40 -17.79 -15.92
N ASP A 47 -2.45 -17.00 -16.42
CA ASP A 47 -1.15 -17.51 -16.89
C ASP A 47 -0.31 -18.06 -15.73
N ASP A 48 -0.40 -17.45 -14.55
CA ASP A 48 0.23 -17.97 -13.33
C ASP A 48 -0.40 -19.30 -12.90
N GLU A 49 -1.73 -19.38 -12.85
CA GLU A 49 -2.46 -20.61 -12.51
C GLU A 49 -2.19 -21.75 -13.52
N ALA A 50 -2.01 -21.39 -14.80
CA ALA A 50 -1.65 -22.33 -15.84
C ALA A 50 -0.17 -22.76 -15.82
N GLY A 51 0.67 -22.19 -14.95
CA GLY A 51 2.09 -22.49 -14.85
C GLY A 51 2.92 -21.98 -16.04
N LEU A 52 2.43 -20.94 -16.73
CA LEU A 52 3.09 -20.36 -17.91
C LEU A 52 4.17 -19.34 -17.53
N LEU A 53 4.15 -18.85 -16.29
CA LEU A 53 5.10 -17.86 -15.80
C LEU A 53 6.42 -18.50 -15.32
N PRO A 54 7.58 -17.85 -15.55
CA PRO A 54 8.87 -18.33 -15.05
C PRO A 54 8.88 -18.49 -13.52
N GLU A 55 9.54 -19.55 -13.03
CA GLU A 55 9.58 -19.86 -11.60
C GLU A 55 10.14 -18.71 -10.75
N GLU A 56 11.19 -18.05 -11.26
CA GLU A 56 11.90 -16.93 -10.62
C GLU A 56 11.14 -15.59 -10.67
N LEU A 57 10.00 -15.53 -11.39
CA LEU A 57 9.22 -14.31 -11.46
C LEU A 57 8.57 -14.03 -10.10
N LYS A 58 8.77 -12.81 -9.59
CA LYS A 58 8.05 -12.34 -8.40
C LYS A 58 6.59 -12.09 -8.74
N ARG A 59 5.71 -12.89 -8.14
CA ARG A 59 4.27 -12.92 -8.43
C ARG A 59 3.40 -12.37 -7.30
N GLY A 60 3.97 -11.52 -6.44
CA GLY A 60 3.24 -10.95 -5.30
C GLY A 60 1.96 -10.19 -5.70
N VAL A 61 1.96 -9.55 -6.88
CA VAL A 61 0.80 -8.84 -7.45
C VAL A 61 -0.30 -9.77 -7.96
N LEU A 62 0.02 -11.06 -8.17
CA LEU A 62 -0.91 -12.11 -8.60
C LEU A 62 -1.39 -12.98 -7.44
N SER A 63 -1.00 -12.66 -6.20
CA SER A 63 -1.58 -13.33 -5.03
C SER A 63 -3.05 -12.95 -4.86
N GLU A 64 -3.88 -13.90 -4.39
CA GLU A 64 -5.32 -13.70 -4.17
C GLU A 64 -5.61 -12.46 -3.31
N ASP A 65 -4.77 -12.18 -2.31
CA ASP A 65 -5.03 -11.13 -1.31
C ASP A 65 -4.05 -9.94 -1.36
N GLY A 66 -2.99 -9.96 -2.17
CA GLY A 66 -1.88 -9.01 -2.05
C GLY A 66 -2.29 -7.55 -2.28
N ILE A 67 -2.77 -7.24 -3.49
CA ILE A 67 -3.22 -5.88 -3.82
C ILE A 67 -4.49 -5.54 -3.03
N TRP A 68 -5.42 -6.50 -2.87
CA TRP A 68 -6.66 -6.28 -2.15
C TRP A 68 -6.42 -5.83 -0.69
N ASN A 69 -5.55 -6.52 0.05
CA ASN A 69 -5.20 -6.15 1.43
C ASN A 69 -4.57 -4.76 1.49
N LEU A 70 -3.66 -4.45 0.56
CA LEU A 70 -3.00 -3.14 0.50
C LEU A 70 -4.02 -2.01 0.31
N LEU A 71 -4.91 -2.15 -0.68
CA LEU A 71 -5.92 -1.13 -1.00
C LEU A 71 -6.92 -0.93 0.13
N THR A 72 -7.33 -2.02 0.81
CA THR A 72 -8.21 -1.95 1.98
C THR A 72 -7.52 -1.21 3.12
N ASN A 73 -6.29 -1.59 3.49
CA ASN A 73 -5.51 -0.92 4.52
C ASN A 73 -5.28 0.57 4.21
N TYR A 74 -5.01 0.90 2.95
CA TYR A 74 -4.85 2.29 2.50
C TYR A 74 -6.13 3.11 2.75
N ARG A 75 -7.30 2.61 2.34
CA ARG A 75 -8.59 3.29 2.56
C ARG A 75 -8.91 3.45 4.05
N GLU A 76 -8.67 2.41 4.86
CA GLU A 76 -8.86 2.48 6.31
C GLU A 76 -7.95 3.55 6.95
N LEU A 77 -6.70 3.63 6.51
CA LEU A 77 -5.76 4.62 7.00
C LEU A 77 -6.14 6.05 6.58
N GLN A 78 -6.63 6.26 5.36
CA GLN A 78 -7.18 7.56 4.93
C GLN A 78 -8.34 8.01 5.83
N ASN A 79 -9.26 7.10 6.17
CA ASN A 79 -10.35 7.38 7.08
C ASN A 79 -9.85 7.73 8.48
N ARG A 80 -8.87 6.98 8.98
CA ARG A 80 -8.25 7.24 10.28
C ARG A 80 -7.53 8.59 10.34
N ILE A 81 -6.80 8.98 9.30
CA ILE A 81 -6.15 10.30 9.20
C ILE A 81 -7.19 11.42 9.17
N THR A 82 -8.31 11.22 8.45
CA THR A 82 -9.38 12.21 8.34
C THR A 82 -10.12 12.43 9.67
N THR A 83 -10.24 11.39 10.49
CA THR A 83 -10.92 11.44 11.81
C THR A 83 -10.03 11.91 12.96
N LEU A 84 -8.71 11.98 12.76
CA LEU A 84 -7.75 12.54 13.73
C LEU A 84 -7.75 14.08 13.79
N LYS A 85 -8.72 14.75 13.16
CA LYS A 85 -8.93 16.20 13.21
C LYS A 85 -9.37 16.69 14.58
#